data_AF-A0A947QYY3-F1
#
_entry.id   AF-A0A947QYY3-F1
#
_cell.length_a   1.000
_cell.length_b   1.000
_cell.length_c   1.000
_cell.angle_alpha   90.00
_cell.angle_beta   90.00
_cell.angle_gamma   90.00
#
_symmetry.space_group_name_H-M   'P 1'
#
loop_
_entity.id
_entity.type
_entity.pdbx_description
1 polymer ?
#
loop_
_entity_poly.entity_id
_entity_poly.type
_entity_poly.pdbx_seq_one_letter_code
_entity_poly.pdbx_strand_id
1 'polypeptide(L)'
;MVRTGLENFVASPPDWIKGKRLGLLANPASVNRDFTHAKDMIHGRFKGDLTCLFSPQHGFFADKQDNMIESDHMKDPQLNIPVYSLYGDKRKPDQAMFDNLDILLVDLQDVGTRVYTFMYTVS
;
A
#
# COMPACT_ATOMS: atom_id res chain seq x y z
N MET A 1 -25.50 3.25 2.80
CA MET A 1 -24.31 2.39 2.71
C MET A 1 -23.15 3.26 2.22
N VAL A 2 -21.96 3.12 2.82
CA VAL A 2 -20.79 3.96 2.49
C VAL A 2 -20.03 3.35 1.31
N ARG A 3 -19.45 4.18 0.45
CA ARG A 3 -18.49 3.78 -0.59
C ARG A 3 -17.11 4.31 -0.19
N THR A 4 -16.11 3.43 -0.12
CA THR A 4 -14.78 3.80 0.40
C THR A 4 -14.02 4.71 -0.57
N GLY A 5 -12.94 5.34 -0.09
CA GLY A 5 -12.03 6.11 -0.94
C GLY A 5 -11.48 5.28 -2.10
N LEU A 6 -11.03 4.05 -1.81
CA LEU A 6 -10.56 3.08 -2.80
C LEU A 6 -11.60 2.82 -3.91
N GLU A 7 -12.85 2.55 -3.52
CA GLU A 7 -13.92 2.26 -4.49
C GLU A 7 -14.26 3.47 -5.38
N ASN A 8 -14.18 4.68 -4.84
CA ASN A 8 -14.39 5.91 -5.61
C ASN A 8 -13.20 6.18 -6.55
N PHE A 9 -11.98 6.03 -6.06
CA PHE A 9 -10.74 6.25 -6.82
C PHE A 9 -10.67 5.35 -8.06
N VAL A 10 -11.00 4.06 -7.92
CA VAL A 10 -10.94 3.10 -9.03
C VAL A 10 -12.03 3.36 -10.09
N ALA A 11 -13.23 3.77 -9.67
CA ALA A 11 -14.33 4.01 -10.60
C ALA A 11 -14.29 5.37 -11.28
N SER A 12 -13.73 6.38 -10.61
CA SER A 12 -13.63 7.74 -11.14
C SER A 12 -12.24 8.30 -10.82
N PRO A 13 -11.19 7.77 -11.47
CA PRO A 13 -9.85 8.26 -11.24
C PRO A 13 -9.71 9.72 -11.63
N PRO A 14 -9.04 10.54 -10.81
CA PRO A 14 -8.81 11.92 -11.15
C PRO A 14 -7.81 12.06 -12.30
N ASP A 15 -7.93 13.09 -13.14
CA ASP A 15 -7.10 13.20 -14.35
C ASP A 15 -5.59 13.30 -14.09
N TRP A 16 -5.19 13.79 -12.92
CA TRP A 16 -3.78 14.00 -12.57
C TRP A 16 -2.98 12.72 -12.36
N ILE A 17 -3.62 11.53 -12.30
CA ILE A 17 -2.90 10.25 -12.21
C ILE A 17 -2.43 9.72 -13.58
N LYS A 18 -2.90 10.30 -14.69
CA LYS A 18 -2.64 9.75 -16.03
C LYS A 18 -1.15 9.76 -16.34
N GLY A 19 -0.60 8.59 -16.67
CA GLY A 19 0.81 8.41 -17.01
C GLY A 19 1.77 8.58 -15.84
N LYS A 20 1.26 8.49 -14.59
CA LYS A 20 2.06 8.59 -13.37
C LYS A 20 2.31 7.20 -12.80
N ARG A 21 3.52 7.01 -12.28
CA ARG A 21 3.89 5.81 -11.53
C ARG A 21 3.28 5.88 -10.13
N LEU A 22 2.52 4.87 -9.77
CA LEU A 22 1.77 4.78 -8.52
C LEU A 22 2.53 3.86 -7.56
N GLY A 23 2.81 4.36 -6.37
CA GLY A 23 3.14 3.53 -5.21
C GLY A 23 1.90 3.36 -4.34
N LEU A 24 1.74 2.20 -3.70
CA LEU A 24 0.63 1.93 -2.79
C LEU A 24 1.14 1.57 -1.40
N LEU A 25 0.81 2.39 -0.39
CA LEU A 25 0.90 2.03 1.02
C LEU A 25 -0.43 1.41 1.45
N ALA A 26 -0.41 0.11 1.74
CA ALA A 26 -1.59 -0.65 2.12
C ALA A 26 -1.26 -1.73 3.16
N ASN A 27 -2.30 -2.16 3.87
CA ASN A 27 -2.29 -3.29 4.78
C ASN A 27 -3.38 -4.30 4.38
N PRO A 28 -3.47 -5.49 5.00
CA PRO A 28 -4.47 -6.50 4.63
C PRO A 28 -5.94 -6.03 4.69
N ALA A 29 -6.25 -4.99 5.46
CA ALA A 29 -7.59 -4.42 5.56
C ALA A 29 -7.95 -3.47 4.40
N SER A 30 -7.03 -3.25 3.47
CA SER A 30 -7.19 -2.37 2.31
C SER A 30 -7.96 -3.09 1.20
N VAL A 31 -9.25 -3.33 1.43
CA VAL A 31 -10.12 -4.14 0.57
C VAL A 31 -11.41 -3.40 0.23
N ASN A 32 -12.04 -3.74 -0.91
CA ASN A 32 -13.41 -3.30 -1.20
C ASN A 32 -14.47 -4.15 -0.49
N ARG A 33 -15.75 -3.88 -0.79
CA ARG A 33 -16.91 -4.63 -0.29
C ARG A 33 -16.89 -6.14 -0.60
N ASP A 34 -16.19 -6.53 -1.66
CA ASP A 34 -16.08 -7.91 -2.13
C ASP A 34 -14.78 -8.58 -1.63
N PHE A 35 -14.09 -7.95 -0.67
CA PHE A 35 -12.81 -8.40 -0.12
C PHE A 35 -11.68 -8.51 -1.17
N THR A 36 -11.78 -7.77 -2.28
CA THR A 36 -10.70 -7.63 -3.25
C THR A 36 -9.71 -6.58 -2.75
N HIS A 37 -8.43 -6.94 -2.69
CA HIS A 37 -7.38 -6.07 -2.17
C HIS A 37 -7.10 -4.86 -3.08
N ALA A 38 -6.76 -3.72 -2.50
CA ALA A 38 -6.45 -2.46 -3.18
C ALA A 38 -5.41 -2.64 -4.29
N LYS A 39 -4.38 -3.47 -4.03
CA LYS A 39 -3.38 -3.89 -5.03
C LYS A 39 -4.03 -4.39 -6.32
N ASP A 40 -4.93 -5.35 -6.20
CA ASP A 40 -5.54 -6.03 -7.34
C ASP A 40 -6.49 -5.09 -8.08
N MET A 41 -7.23 -4.27 -7.34
CA MET A 41 -8.12 -3.27 -7.92
C MET A 41 -7.36 -2.20 -8.71
N ILE A 42 -6.30 -1.65 -8.13
CA ILE A 42 -5.47 -0.61 -8.74
C ILE A 42 -4.70 -1.19 -9.93
N HIS A 43 -4.07 -2.36 -9.78
CA HIS A 43 -3.37 -3.03 -10.87
C HIS A 43 -4.33 -3.36 -12.03
N GLY A 44 -5.52 -3.87 -11.73
CA GLY A 44 -6.53 -4.20 -12.74
C GLY A 44 -7.02 -2.97 -13.52
N ARG A 45 -7.14 -1.82 -12.85
CA ARG A 45 -7.63 -0.57 -13.44
C ARG A 45 -6.56 0.26 -14.14
N PHE A 46 -5.33 0.23 -13.65
CA PHE A 46 -4.17 1.04 -14.10
C PHE A 46 -2.99 0.12 -14.41
N LYS A 47 -3.19 -0.77 -15.39
CA LYS A 47 -2.19 -1.78 -15.76
C LYS A 47 -0.88 -1.12 -16.16
N GLY A 48 0.19 -1.46 -15.44
CA GLY A 48 1.55 -0.96 -15.67
C GLY A 48 1.91 0.30 -14.90
N ASP A 49 0.94 0.98 -14.28
CA ASP A 49 1.19 2.21 -13.52
C ASP A 49 1.54 1.93 -12.06
N LEU A 50 1.09 0.81 -11.47
CA LEU A 50 1.46 0.39 -10.11
C LEU A 50 2.88 -0.20 -10.11
N THR A 51 3.85 0.55 -9.57
CA THR A 51 5.28 0.25 -9.70
C THR A 51 5.94 -0.20 -8.40
N CYS A 52 5.35 0.09 -7.24
CA CYS A 52 5.86 -0.37 -5.95
C CYS A 52 4.77 -0.44 -4.89
N LEU A 53 5.00 -1.26 -3.87
CA LEU A 53 4.14 -1.41 -2.71
C LEU A 53 4.91 -1.02 -1.45
N PHE A 54 4.21 -0.49 -0.47
CA PHE A 54 4.70 -0.23 0.87
C PHE A 54 3.79 -0.95 1.86
N SER A 55 4.40 -1.58 2.85
CA SER A 55 3.66 -2.22 3.94
C SER A 55 4.05 -1.60 5.29
N PRO A 56 3.07 -1.31 6.16
CA PRO A 56 3.32 -0.83 7.51
C PRO A 56 3.71 -2.01 8.44
N GLN A 57 3.58 -1.81 9.76
CA GLN A 57 3.79 -2.86 10.76
C GLN A 57 2.98 -4.12 10.41
N HIS A 58 3.63 -5.30 10.50
CA HIS A 58 3.11 -6.65 10.19
C HIS A 58 3.12 -7.10 8.72
N GLY A 59 3.69 -6.31 7.79
CA GLY A 59 3.91 -6.73 6.41
C GLY A 59 2.65 -6.74 5.55
N PHE A 60 2.83 -6.86 4.23
CA PHE A 60 1.76 -6.66 3.25
C PHE A 60 0.70 -7.77 3.24
N PHE A 61 1.13 -9.03 3.41
CA PHE A 61 0.26 -10.21 3.32
C PHE A 61 -0.19 -10.76 4.69
N ALA A 62 0.28 -10.17 5.80
CA ALA A 62 0.07 -10.69 7.16
C ALA A 62 0.53 -12.15 7.41
N ASP A 63 1.43 -12.68 6.57
CA ASP A 63 1.97 -14.04 6.69
C ASP A 63 2.83 -14.27 7.94
N LYS A 64 3.17 -13.22 8.69
CA LYS A 64 3.99 -13.29 9.89
C LYS A 64 3.12 -13.17 11.14
N GLN A 65 2.91 -14.32 11.79
CA GLN A 65 2.34 -14.41 13.14
C GLN A 65 3.13 -13.55 14.14
N ASP A 66 2.43 -13.08 15.17
CA ASP A 66 2.97 -12.40 16.36
C ASP A 66 4.37 -12.91 16.74
N ASN A 67 5.29 -11.96 16.88
CA ASN A 67 6.69 -12.07 17.36
C ASN A 67 7.81 -12.24 16.33
N MET A 68 8.61 -11.17 16.24
CA MET A 68 10.08 -11.20 16.15
C MET A 68 10.82 -11.30 14.81
N ILE A 69 10.18 -11.24 13.64
CA ILE A 69 10.93 -11.20 12.37
C ILE A 69 10.55 -9.99 11.54
N GLU A 70 11.48 -9.02 11.44
CA GLU A 70 11.38 -7.89 10.52
C GLU A 70 11.09 -8.39 9.10
N SER A 71 10.27 -7.66 8.36
CA SER A 71 9.97 -8.04 6.97
C SER A 71 10.99 -7.33 6.08
N ASP A 72 11.87 -8.09 5.44
CA ASP A 72 12.77 -7.53 4.44
C ASP A 72 11.97 -7.00 3.24
N HIS A 73 12.63 -6.16 2.43
CA HIS A 73 12.11 -5.85 1.11
C HIS A 73 11.95 -7.12 0.29
N MET A 74 10.81 -7.25 -0.40
CA MET A 74 10.53 -8.41 -1.25
C MET A 74 10.02 -7.96 -2.62
N LYS A 75 9.75 -8.92 -3.49
CA LYS A 75 8.99 -8.67 -4.73
C LYS A 75 7.62 -9.28 -4.59
N ASP A 76 6.60 -8.57 -5.04
CA ASP A 76 5.27 -9.14 -5.18
C ASP A 76 5.34 -10.26 -6.23
N PRO A 77 4.93 -11.50 -5.90
CA PRO A 77 5.11 -12.66 -6.77
C PRO A 77 4.21 -12.62 -8.03
N GLN A 78 3.14 -11.83 -8.00
CA GLN A 78 2.17 -11.75 -9.09
C GLN A 78 2.52 -10.62 -10.06
N LEU A 79 2.96 -9.49 -9.53
CA LEU A 79 3.22 -8.26 -10.28
C LEU A 79 4.71 -8.05 -10.56
N ASN A 80 5.59 -8.76 -9.86
CA ASN A 80 7.05 -8.63 -9.94
C ASN A 80 7.56 -7.19 -9.68
N ILE A 81 6.84 -6.45 -8.84
CA ILE A 81 7.21 -5.10 -8.38
C ILE A 81 7.78 -5.14 -6.95
N PRO A 82 8.65 -4.20 -6.57
CA PRO A 82 9.18 -4.13 -5.20
C PRO A 82 8.08 -3.88 -4.16
N VAL A 83 8.24 -4.53 -3.01
CA VAL A 83 7.46 -4.34 -1.79
C VAL A 83 8.42 -3.88 -0.70
N TYR A 84 8.27 -2.63 -0.28
CA TYR A 84 9.07 -2.03 0.79
C TYR A 84 8.35 -2.20 2.13
N SER A 85 9.00 -2.87 3.07
CA SER A 85 8.59 -2.84 4.49
C SER A 85 9.01 -1.51 5.11
N LEU A 86 8.05 -0.79 5.68
CA LEU A 86 8.28 0.41 6.49
C LEU A 86 8.29 0.08 8.00
N TYR A 87 8.66 -1.16 8.33
CA TYR A 87 8.73 -1.68 9.67
C TYR A 87 10.02 -2.48 9.90
N GLY A 88 10.69 -2.22 11.02
CA GLY A 88 12.05 -2.71 11.31
C GLY A 88 13.09 -1.59 11.23
N ASP A 89 14.21 -1.86 10.56
CA ASP A 89 15.31 -0.91 10.33
C ASP A 89 14.91 0.41 9.65
N LYS A 90 13.99 0.36 8.68
CA LYS A 90 13.51 1.54 7.94
C LYS A 90 12.04 1.82 8.25
N ARG A 91 11.80 2.78 9.13
CA ARG A 91 10.44 3.29 9.45
C ARG A 91 9.99 4.45 8.58
N LYS A 92 10.90 5.00 7.77
CA LYS A 92 10.64 6.07 6.81
C LYS A 92 11.14 5.63 5.43
N PRO A 93 10.40 5.91 4.35
CA PRO A 93 10.91 5.68 3.01
C PRO A 93 12.18 6.50 2.78
N ASP A 94 13.14 5.93 2.06
CA ASP A 94 14.30 6.68 1.58
C ASP A 94 14.06 7.23 0.17
N GLN A 95 14.99 8.06 -0.30
CA GLN A 95 14.90 8.69 -1.62
C GLN A 95 14.82 7.65 -2.75
N ALA A 96 15.56 6.55 -2.63
CA ALA A 96 15.60 5.51 -3.66
C ALA A 96 14.27 4.76 -3.78
N MET A 97 13.51 4.63 -2.68
CA MET A 97 12.14 4.11 -2.73
C MET A 97 11.22 5.04 -3.51
N PHE A 98 11.36 6.36 -3.34
CA PHE A 98 10.56 7.35 -4.07
C PHE A 98 10.93 7.48 -5.54
N ASP A 99 12.14 7.13 -5.95
CA ASP A 99 12.52 7.15 -7.37
C ASP A 99 11.66 6.20 -8.22
N ASN A 100 10.95 5.25 -7.60
CA ASN A 100 10.06 4.29 -8.26
C ASN A 100 8.62 4.77 -8.45
N LEU A 101 8.23 5.92 -7.89
CA LEU A 101 6.85 6.43 -7.95
C LEU A 101 6.81 7.94 -8.19
N ASP A 102 5.68 8.40 -8.73
CA ASP A 102 5.36 9.83 -8.83
C ASP A 102 4.27 10.22 -7.83
N ILE A 103 3.39 9.27 -7.48
CA ILE A 103 2.27 9.44 -6.54
C ILE A 103 2.27 8.28 -5.56
N LEU A 104 2.22 8.59 -4.26
CA LEU A 104 1.97 7.62 -3.21
C LEU A 104 0.48 7.62 -2.84
N LEU A 105 -0.20 6.50 -3.11
CA LEU A 105 -1.54 6.24 -2.64
C LEU A 105 -1.47 5.63 -1.24
N VAL A 106 -2.25 6.16 -0.31
CA VAL A 106 -2.34 5.66 1.06
C VAL A 106 -3.75 5.15 1.28
N ASP A 107 -3.89 3.83 1.45
CA ASP A 107 -5.13 3.17 1.84
C ASP A 107 -4.84 2.36 3.09
N LEU A 108 -5.14 2.91 4.26
CA LEU A 108 -4.87 2.27 5.55
C LEU A 108 -6.11 2.40 6.42
N GLN A 109 -6.76 1.27 6.68
CA GLN A 109 -7.78 1.21 7.71
C GLN A 109 -7.10 1.26 9.09
N ASP A 110 -7.33 2.35 9.81
CA ASP A 110 -6.90 2.53 11.20
C ASP A 110 -8.10 2.46 12.16
N VAL A 111 -7.81 2.35 13.45
CA VAL A 111 -8.80 2.27 14.53
C VAL A 111 -8.92 3.59 15.32
N GLY A 112 -8.20 4.65 14.94
CA GLY A 112 -8.38 5.99 15.50
C GLY A 112 -7.82 6.15 16.91
N THR A 113 -6.83 5.33 17.29
CA THR A 113 -6.17 5.39 18.60
C THR A 113 -4.66 5.48 18.44
N ARG A 114 -4.04 6.36 19.24
CA ARG A 114 -2.61 6.67 19.17
C ARG A 114 -1.69 5.43 19.36
N VAL A 115 -2.17 4.40 20.05
CA VAL A 115 -1.36 3.20 20.28
C VAL A 115 -1.26 2.30 19.04
N TYR A 116 -2.11 2.50 18.04
CA TYR A 116 -1.98 1.86 16.73
C TYR A 116 -1.09 2.70 15.83
N THR A 117 -0.08 2.06 15.23
CA THR A 117 1.06 2.76 14.63
C THR A 117 0.89 3.08 13.15
N PHE A 118 -0.19 2.65 12.50
CA PHE A 118 -0.39 2.86 11.06
C PHE A 118 -0.35 4.34 10.67
N MET A 119 -0.95 5.21 11.47
CA MET A 119 -0.91 6.66 11.22
C MET A 119 0.52 7.23 11.27
N TYR A 120 1.40 6.66 12.11
CA TYR A 120 2.80 7.11 12.18
C TYR A 120 3.59 6.80 10.90
N THR A 121 3.15 5.83 10.09
CA THR A 121 3.77 5.55 8.78
C THR A 121 3.56 6.71 7.77
N VAL A 122 2.55 7.55 7.99
CA VAL A 122 2.19 8.68 7.12
C VAL A 122 2.78 10.02 7.62
N SER A 123 3.50 10.01 8.75
CA SER A 123 4.07 11.21 9.41
C SER A 123 5.56 11.39 9.17
#